data_AF-A0A1Q7TAM1-F1
#
_entry.id   AF-A0A1Q7TAM1-F1
#
_cell.length_a   1.000
_cell.length_b   1.000
_cell.length_c   1.000
_cell.angle_alpha   90.00
_cell.angle_beta   90.00
_cell.angle_gamma   90.00
#
_symmetry.space_group_name_H-M   'P 1'
#
loop_
_entity.id
_entity.type
_entity.pdbx_description
1 polymer ?
#
loop_
_entity_poly.entity_id
_entity_poly.type
_entity_poly.pdbx_seq_one_letter_code
_entity_poly.pdbx_strand_id
1 'polypeptide(L)'
;MILAVLLIAVQVAAQDPRLDRLDPDTRAQVTAVVDSARLAGLPAEPLIQRALEGATKGAPGPRIVTAVRRLSVDLGTARAALGDGASVPELEAGVAALRAGATPQVLANLHSVRRPPLTMALSVLADLVASGVPADSAAVAVLALAPKARDADLVEFRRAVERDIALGAPPAAATSIRVNAGADVLNAAGPPPPGPALPRRP
;
A
#
# COMPACT_ATOMS: atom_id res chain seq x y z
N MET A 1 -2.86 -48.44 36.67
CA MET A 1 -2.50 -47.82 35.37
C MET A 1 -3.23 -46.49 35.29
N ILE A 2 -2.51 -45.38 35.40
CA ILE A 2 -3.07 -44.02 35.49
C ILE A 2 -3.29 -43.51 34.06
N LEU A 3 -4.54 -43.17 33.73
CA LEU A 3 -4.96 -42.61 32.45
C LEU A 3 -4.57 -41.12 32.41
N ALA A 4 -3.57 -40.77 31.61
CA ALA A 4 -3.17 -39.39 31.38
C ALA A 4 -4.19 -38.72 30.45
N VAL A 5 -4.96 -37.77 30.98
CA VAL A 5 -5.82 -36.88 30.20
C VAL A 5 -4.91 -35.84 29.52
N LEU A 6 -4.79 -35.94 28.20
CA LEU A 6 -4.08 -34.99 27.36
C LEU A 6 -4.92 -33.69 27.29
N LEU A 7 -4.58 -32.71 28.14
CA LEU A 7 -5.08 -31.34 28.01
C LEU A 7 -4.52 -30.74 26.71
N ILE A 8 -5.34 -30.76 25.66
CA ILE A 8 -5.14 -29.89 24.50
C ILE A 8 -5.42 -28.47 24.98
N ALA A 9 -4.37 -27.79 25.44
CA ALA A 9 -4.42 -26.34 25.62
C ALA A 9 -4.60 -25.73 24.23
N VAL A 10 -5.85 -25.51 23.84
CA VAL A 10 -6.17 -24.56 22.77
C VAL A 10 -5.59 -23.25 23.27
N GLN A 11 -4.44 -22.87 22.72
CA GLN A 11 -3.93 -21.52 22.84
C GLN A 11 -5.01 -20.64 22.21
N VAL A 12 -5.90 -20.10 23.04
CA VAL A 12 -6.74 -18.97 22.67
C VAL A 12 -5.73 -17.90 22.29
N ALA A 13 -5.49 -17.72 20.99
CA ALA A 13 -4.72 -16.61 20.48
C ALA A 13 -5.32 -15.39 21.17
N ALA A 14 -4.50 -14.70 21.98
CA ALA A 14 -4.95 -13.58 22.78
C ALA A 14 -5.80 -12.66 21.89
N GLN A 15 -7.11 -12.64 22.14
CA GLN A 15 -8.03 -11.77 21.42
C GLN A 15 -7.54 -10.35 21.63
N ASP A 16 -7.42 -9.57 20.55
CA ASP A 16 -6.94 -8.19 20.70
C ASP A 16 -7.96 -7.41 21.54
N PRO A 17 -7.60 -6.95 22.75
CA PRO A 17 -8.55 -6.35 23.70
C PRO A 17 -9.18 -5.07 23.13
N ARG A 18 -8.59 -4.46 22.10
CA ARG A 18 -9.18 -3.28 21.45
C ARG A 18 -10.51 -3.61 20.78
N LEU A 19 -10.71 -4.86 20.33
CA LEU A 19 -11.96 -5.32 19.73
C LEU A 19 -13.11 -5.41 20.75
N ASP A 20 -12.84 -5.24 22.05
CA ASP A 20 -13.88 -5.19 23.08
C ASP A 20 -14.85 -4.01 22.93
N ARG A 21 -14.49 -3.02 22.11
CA ARG A 21 -15.34 -1.89 21.72
C ARG A 21 -16.48 -2.27 20.76
N LEU A 22 -16.43 -3.47 20.18
CA LEU A 22 -17.47 -4.02 19.30
C LEU A 22 -18.50 -4.80 20.12
N ASP A 23 -19.74 -4.88 19.65
CA ASP A 23 -20.71 -5.82 20.17
C ASP A 23 -20.22 -7.28 19.99
N PRO A 24 -20.69 -8.24 20.82
CA PRO A 24 -20.15 -9.60 20.83
C PRO A 24 -20.18 -10.31 19.48
N ASP A 25 -21.25 -10.16 18.71
CA ASP A 25 -21.43 -10.84 17.42
C ASP A 25 -20.47 -10.26 16.38
N THR A 26 -20.37 -8.92 16.30
CA THR A 26 -19.41 -8.25 15.42
C THR A 26 -17.97 -8.61 15.80
N ARG A 27 -17.65 -8.65 17.11
CA ARG A 27 -16.32 -9.01 17.61
C ARG A 27 -15.92 -10.42 17.19
N ALA A 28 -16.80 -11.40 17.37
CA ALA A 28 -16.54 -12.79 16.99
C ALA A 28 -16.25 -12.91 15.48
N GLN A 29 -17.04 -12.23 14.64
CA GLN A 29 -16.86 -12.25 13.19
C GLN A 29 -15.58 -11.54 12.73
N VAL A 30 -15.25 -10.39 13.33
CA VAL A 30 -14.00 -9.66 13.02
C VAL A 30 -12.79 -10.50 13.44
N THR A 31 -12.83 -11.11 14.62
CA THR A 31 -11.76 -11.98 15.13
C THR A 31 -11.48 -13.14 14.17
N ALA A 32 -12.53 -13.82 13.70
CA ALA A 32 -12.38 -14.91 12.72
C ALA A 32 -11.71 -14.46 11.41
N VAL A 33 -11.99 -13.24 10.93
CA VAL A 33 -11.33 -12.69 9.73
C VAL A 33 -9.86 -12.38 10.01
N VAL A 34 -9.55 -11.80 11.17
CA VAL A 34 -8.17 -11.48 11.58
C VAL A 34 -7.33 -12.75 11.72
N ASP A 35 -7.88 -13.79 12.35
CA ASP A 35 -7.18 -15.07 12.53
C ASP A 35 -6.93 -15.74 11.18
N SER A 36 -7.93 -15.75 10.29
CA SER A 36 -7.78 -16.27 8.93
C SER A 36 -6.71 -15.51 8.13
N ALA A 37 -6.71 -14.19 8.21
CA ALA A 37 -5.69 -13.36 7.55
C ALA A 37 -4.29 -13.63 8.09
N ARG A 38 -4.14 -13.79 9.41
CA ARG A 38 -2.86 -14.15 10.05
C ARG A 38 -2.38 -15.52 9.60
N LEU A 39 -3.26 -16.52 9.52
CA LEU A 39 -2.93 -17.85 8.99
C LEU A 39 -2.48 -17.79 7.52
N ALA A 40 -3.01 -16.83 6.75
CA ALA A 40 -2.58 -16.55 5.38
C ALA A 40 -1.33 -15.64 5.26
N GLY A 41 -0.65 -15.32 6.38
CA GLY A 41 0.56 -14.48 6.37
C GLY A 41 0.31 -12.98 6.13
N LEU A 42 -0.94 -12.53 6.27
CA LEU A 42 -1.32 -11.12 6.13
C LEU A 42 -1.18 -10.37 7.47
N PRO A 43 -0.87 -9.05 7.44
CA PRO A 43 -0.80 -8.26 8.66
C PRO A 43 -2.18 -8.10 9.30
N ALA A 44 -2.27 -8.38 10.60
CA ALA A 44 -3.50 -8.25 11.37
C ALA A 44 -3.85 -6.80 11.74
N GLU A 45 -2.84 -5.96 11.97
CA GLU A 45 -3.03 -4.59 12.46
C GLU A 45 -3.95 -3.74 11.57
N PRO A 46 -3.83 -3.72 10.22
CA PRO A 46 -4.73 -2.95 9.36
C PRO A 46 -6.19 -3.40 9.46
N LEU A 47 -6.44 -4.70 9.69
CA LEU A 47 -7.79 -5.25 9.84
C LEU A 47 -8.43 -4.82 11.17
N ILE A 48 -7.64 -4.85 12.25
CA ILE A 48 -8.06 -4.39 13.57
C ILE A 48 -8.36 -2.89 13.51
N GLN A 49 -7.47 -2.08 12.94
CA GLN A 49 -7.68 -0.64 12.77
C GLN A 49 -8.95 -0.34 11.96
N ARG A 50 -9.22 -1.08 10.88
CA ARG A 50 -10.45 -0.93 10.10
C ARG A 50 -11.72 -1.23 10.92
N ALA A 51 -11.66 -2.23 11.81
CA ALA A 51 -12.78 -2.53 12.70
C ALA A 51 -13.02 -1.39 13.71
N LEU A 52 -11.94 -0.89 14.32
CA LEU A 52 -11.98 0.22 15.30
C LEU A 52 -12.43 1.54 14.66
N GLU A 53 -12.02 1.80 13.42
CA GLU A 53 -12.48 2.92 12.61
C GLU A 53 -14.01 2.85 12.43
N GLY A 54 -14.53 1.67 12.06
CA GLY A 54 -15.96 1.44 11.93
C GLY A 54 -16.73 1.68 13.22
N ALA A 55 -16.22 1.16 14.34
CA ALA A 55 -16.80 1.38 15.68
C ALA A 55 -16.81 2.87 16.05
N THR A 56 -15.70 3.57 15.81
CA THR A 56 -15.56 5.02 16.08
C THR A 56 -16.54 5.84 15.25
N LYS A 57 -16.84 5.40 14.02
CA LYS A 57 -17.82 6.03 13.13
C LYS A 57 -19.27 5.62 13.42
N GLY A 58 -19.52 4.78 14.44
CA GLY A 58 -20.87 4.26 14.74
C GLY A 58 -21.45 3.40 13.63
N ALA A 59 -20.61 2.75 12.82
CA ALA A 59 -21.08 1.90 11.72
C ALA A 59 -21.79 0.64 12.28
N PRO A 60 -22.89 0.19 11.65
CA PRO A 60 -23.54 -1.07 12.04
C PRO A 60 -22.58 -2.25 11.90
N GLY A 61 -22.66 -3.22 12.82
CA GLY A 61 -21.83 -4.43 12.86
C GLY A 61 -21.60 -5.12 11.52
N PRO A 62 -22.66 -5.44 10.74
CA PRO A 62 -22.51 -6.06 9.41
C PRO A 62 -21.68 -5.23 8.42
N ARG A 63 -21.74 -3.89 8.51
CA ARG A 63 -20.93 -2.99 7.68
C ARG A 63 -19.47 -3.01 8.09
N ILE A 64 -19.18 -3.10 9.39
CA ILE A 64 -17.82 -3.26 9.92
C ILE A 64 -17.23 -4.58 9.41
N VAL A 65 -17.94 -5.70 9.59
CA VAL A 65 -17.47 -7.03 9.13
C VAL A 65 -17.19 -7.05 7.64
N THR A 66 -18.10 -6.48 6.83
CA THR A 66 -17.92 -6.38 5.37
C THR A 66 -16.67 -5.59 5.00
N ALA A 67 -16.42 -4.46 5.68
CA ALA A 67 -15.25 -3.63 5.42
C ALA A 67 -13.93 -4.34 5.80
N VAL A 68 -13.91 -5.09 6.91
CA VAL A 68 -12.74 -5.87 7.35
C VAL A 68 -12.49 -7.04 6.39
N ARG A 69 -13.52 -7.78 5.98
CA ARG A 69 -13.39 -8.86 4.98
C ARG A 69 -12.84 -8.35 3.66
N ARG A 70 -13.39 -7.23 3.15
CA ARG A 70 -12.90 -6.62 1.91
C ARG A 70 -11.43 -6.20 2.05
N LEU A 71 -11.05 -5.59 3.18
CA LEU A 71 -9.65 -5.23 3.42
C LEU A 71 -8.73 -6.47 3.45
N SER A 72 -9.16 -7.58 4.04
CA SER A 72 -8.40 -8.84 4.03
C SER A 72 -8.16 -9.35 2.61
N VAL A 73 -9.18 -9.34 1.75
CA VAL A 73 -9.07 -9.72 0.33
C VAL A 73 -8.13 -8.78 -0.43
N ASP A 74 -8.26 -7.46 -0.21
CA ASP A 74 -7.41 -6.47 -0.87
C ASP A 74 -5.93 -6.65 -0.45
N LEU A 75 -5.67 -6.91 0.84
CA LEU A 75 -4.33 -7.19 1.37
C LEU A 75 -3.74 -8.48 0.77
N GLY A 76 -4.55 -9.53 0.62
CA GLY A 76 -4.16 -10.76 -0.06
C GLY A 76 -3.79 -10.54 -1.53
N THR A 77 -4.58 -9.72 -2.22
CA THR A 77 -4.31 -9.34 -3.62
C THR A 77 -3.01 -8.54 -3.75
N ALA A 78 -2.79 -7.57 -2.87
CA ALA A 78 -1.55 -6.79 -2.82
C ALA A 78 -0.34 -7.70 -2.48
N ARG A 79 -0.47 -8.62 -1.52
CA ARG A 79 0.57 -9.59 -1.15
C ARG A 79 0.94 -10.48 -2.34
N ALA A 80 -0.04 -11.00 -3.08
CA ALA A 80 0.21 -11.83 -4.25
C ALA A 80 0.96 -11.07 -5.35
N ALA A 81 0.69 -9.77 -5.53
CA ALA A 81 1.36 -8.95 -6.55
C ALA A 81 2.76 -8.46 -6.12
N LEU A 82 2.94 -8.11 -4.84
CA LEU A 82 4.18 -7.52 -4.32
C LEU A 82 5.14 -8.55 -3.71
N GLY A 83 4.67 -9.78 -3.46
CA GLY A 83 5.45 -10.88 -2.90
C GLY A 83 5.50 -10.93 -1.37
N ASP A 84 6.04 -12.04 -0.86
CA ASP A 84 6.09 -12.35 0.58
C ASP A 84 6.97 -11.37 1.38
N GLY A 85 7.94 -10.74 0.73
CA GLY A 85 8.82 -9.74 1.33
C GLY A 85 8.19 -8.36 1.51
N ALA A 86 7.00 -8.10 0.95
CA ALA A 86 6.37 -6.78 1.04
C ALA A 86 6.07 -6.41 2.50
N SER A 87 6.50 -5.21 2.88
CA SER A 87 6.26 -4.64 4.21
C SER A 87 4.79 -4.23 4.40
N VAL A 88 4.35 -4.05 5.65
CA VAL A 88 2.98 -3.59 5.94
C VAL A 88 2.63 -2.27 5.23
N PRO A 89 3.49 -1.23 5.25
CA PRO A 89 3.20 0.00 4.52
C PRO A 89 3.09 -0.19 3.01
N GLU A 90 3.88 -1.10 2.42
CA GLU A 90 3.78 -1.40 0.99
C GLU A 90 2.47 -2.10 0.64
N LEU A 91 2.01 -3.02 1.49
CA LEU A 91 0.71 -3.66 1.31
C LEU A 91 -0.43 -2.65 1.43
N GLU A 92 -0.40 -1.74 2.42
CA GLU A 92 -1.42 -0.70 2.57
C GLU A 92 -1.44 0.26 1.38
N ALA A 93 -0.27 0.70 0.91
CA ALA A 93 -0.17 1.52 -0.30
C ALA A 93 -0.63 0.76 -1.55
N GLY A 94 -0.33 -0.53 -1.65
CA GLY A 94 -0.82 -1.41 -2.71
C GLY A 94 -2.34 -1.52 -2.70
N VAL A 95 -2.96 -1.70 -1.53
CA VAL A 95 -4.42 -1.68 -1.37
C VAL A 95 -5.02 -0.33 -1.79
N ALA A 96 -4.38 0.78 -1.44
CA ALA A 96 -4.83 2.11 -1.87
C ALA A 96 -4.81 2.23 -3.40
N ALA A 97 -3.73 1.79 -4.05
CA ALA A 97 -3.63 1.79 -5.51
C ALA A 97 -4.67 0.88 -6.18
N LEU A 98 -4.87 -0.35 -5.67
CA LEU A 98 -5.90 -1.27 -6.19
C LEU A 98 -7.30 -0.68 -6.08
N ARG A 99 -7.63 -0.04 -4.95
CA ARG A 99 -8.92 0.63 -4.74
C ARG A 99 -9.10 1.87 -5.60
N ALA A 100 -8.01 2.55 -5.95
CA ALA A 100 -8.03 3.67 -6.88
C ALA A 100 -8.27 3.21 -8.32
N GLY A 101 -8.02 1.93 -8.64
CA GLY A 101 -8.27 1.35 -9.96
C GLY A 101 -7.03 0.77 -10.64
N ALA A 102 -5.88 0.75 -9.96
CA ALA A 102 -4.73 -0.01 -10.45
C ALA A 102 -5.02 -1.52 -10.45
N THR A 103 -4.36 -2.25 -11.34
CA THR A 103 -4.48 -3.71 -11.41
C THR A 103 -3.36 -4.39 -10.62
N PRO A 104 -3.55 -5.66 -10.19
CA PRO A 104 -2.47 -6.45 -9.58
C PRO A 104 -1.23 -6.54 -10.48
N GLN A 105 -1.42 -6.56 -11.80
CA GLN A 105 -0.33 -6.56 -12.78
C GLN A 105 0.49 -5.27 -12.73
N VAL A 106 -0.14 -4.10 -12.53
CA VAL A 106 0.58 -2.83 -12.34
C VAL A 106 1.45 -2.88 -11.08
N LEU A 107 0.94 -3.41 -9.97
CA LEU A 107 1.70 -3.59 -8.73
C LEU A 107 2.90 -4.53 -8.94
N ALA A 108 2.69 -5.66 -9.60
CA ALA A 108 3.76 -6.63 -9.91
C ALA A 108 4.83 -6.02 -10.82
N ASN A 109 4.42 -5.28 -11.85
CA ASN A 109 5.34 -4.56 -12.74
C ASN A 109 6.16 -3.52 -11.95
N LEU A 110 5.52 -2.76 -11.05
CA LEU A 110 6.20 -1.77 -10.24
C LEU A 110 7.25 -2.42 -9.32
N HIS A 111 6.92 -3.55 -8.70
CA HIS A 111 7.85 -4.35 -7.90
C HIS A 111 9.03 -4.90 -8.75
N SER A 112 8.79 -5.23 -10.03
CA SER A 112 9.87 -5.72 -10.91
C SER A 112 10.86 -4.64 -11.34
N VAL A 113 10.40 -3.38 -11.49
CA VAL A 113 11.22 -2.29 -12.04
C VAL A 113 11.86 -1.39 -10.99
N ARG A 114 11.37 -1.42 -9.75
CA ARG A 114 11.86 -0.61 -8.64
C ARG A 114 12.21 -1.50 -7.46
N ARG A 115 13.39 -1.29 -6.87
CA ARG A 115 13.76 -1.93 -5.61
C ARG A 115 12.95 -1.33 -4.45
N PRO A 116 12.54 -2.14 -3.45
CA PRO A 116 11.87 -1.62 -2.25
C PRO A 116 12.66 -0.48 -1.57
N PRO A 117 11.97 0.46 -0.88
CA PRO A 117 10.53 0.46 -0.63
C PRO A 117 9.69 0.98 -1.81
N LEU A 118 8.51 0.38 -2.00
CA LEU A 118 7.53 0.76 -3.04
C LEU A 118 6.44 1.70 -2.53
N THR A 119 6.37 1.93 -1.21
CA THR A 119 5.29 2.69 -0.55
C THR A 119 4.99 4.00 -1.26
N MET A 120 6.01 4.82 -1.52
CA MET A 120 5.79 6.13 -2.12
C MET A 120 5.32 6.06 -3.58
N ALA A 121 5.85 5.12 -4.37
CA ALA A 121 5.43 4.95 -5.76
C ALA A 121 3.97 4.47 -5.85
N LEU A 122 3.57 3.55 -4.96
CA LEU A 122 2.18 3.07 -4.86
C LEU A 122 1.22 4.17 -4.36
N SER A 123 1.64 4.97 -3.37
CA SER A 123 0.85 6.12 -2.91
C SER A 123 0.66 7.15 -4.02
N VAL A 124 1.72 7.50 -4.74
CA VAL A 124 1.63 8.45 -5.87
C VAL A 124 0.69 7.93 -6.97
N LEU A 125 0.75 6.64 -7.29
CA LEU A 125 -0.20 6.02 -8.21
C LEU A 125 -1.65 6.20 -7.74
N ALA A 126 -1.94 5.91 -6.47
CA ALA A 126 -3.27 6.06 -5.90
C ALA A 126 -3.75 7.54 -5.91
N ASP A 127 -2.88 8.46 -5.54
CA ASP A 127 -3.19 9.89 -5.44
C ASP A 127 -3.48 10.52 -6.81
N LEU A 128 -2.71 10.16 -7.85
CA LEU A 128 -2.96 10.63 -9.21
C LEU A 128 -4.35 10.20 -9.71
N VAL A 129 -4.74 8.95 -9.44
CA VAL A 129 -6.06 8.47 -9.84
C VAL A 129 -7.16 9.12 -9.03
N ALA A 130 -6.94 9.33 -7.73
CA ALA A 130 -7.84 10.11 -6.88
C ALA A 130 -8.00 11.56 -7.37
N SER A 131 -6.98 12.12 -8.02
CA SER A 131 -6.97 13.44 -8.65
C SER A 131 -7.62 13.48 -10.04
N GLY A 132 -8.21 12.37 -10.50
CA GLY A 132 -8.94 12.28 -11.77
C GLY A 132 -8.08 11.86 -12.96
N VAL A 133 -6.82 11.48 -12.75
CA VAL A 133 -6.00 10.88 -13.82
C VAL A 133 -6.51 9.47 -14.11
N PRO A 134 -6.73 9.07 -15.37
CA PRO A 134 -7.09 7.70 -15.70
C PRO A 134 -6.04 6.70 -15.15
N ALA A 135 -6.51 5.57 -14.59
CA ALA A 135 -5.64 4.60 -13.92
C ALA A 135 -4.48 4.10 -14.80
N ASP A 136 -4.75 3.81 -16.07
CA ASP A 136 -3.73 3.37 -17.02
C ASP A 136 -2.68 4.47 -17.27
N SER A 137 -3.10 5.73 -17.40
CA SER A 137 -2.20 6.87 -17.60
C SER A 137 -1.32 7.09 -16.36
N ALA A 138 -1.89 7.00 -15.15
CA ALA A 138 -1.13 7.12 -13.91
C ALA A 138 -0.13 5.96 -13.76
N ALA A 139 -0.55 4.73 -14.08
CA ALA A 139 0.30 3.54 -14.04
C ALA A 139 1.48 3.66 -15.01
N VAL A 140 1.24 4.07 -16.26
CA VAL A 140 2.30 4.29 -17.26
C VAL A 140 3.29 5.34 -16.76
N ALA A 141 2.83 6.46 -16.22
CA ALA A 141 3.71 7.53 -15.74
C ALA A 141 4.56 7.09 -14.54
N VAL A 142 3.96 6.43 -13.54
CA VAL A 142 4.69 5.94 -12.38
C VAL A 142 5.69 4.85 -12.78
N LEU A 143 5.32 3.91 -13.65
CA LEU A 143 6.23 2.87 -14.14
C LEU A 143 7.41 3.44 -14.94
N ALA A 144 7.20 4.54 -15.68
CA ALA A 144 8.29 5.21 -16.40
C ALA A 144 9.29 5.90 -15.46
N LEU A 145 8.82 6.52 -14.37
CA LEU A 145 9.66 7.28 -13.45
C LEU A 145 10.29 6.42 -12.35
N ALA A 146 9.55 5.44 -11.83
CA ALA A 146 9.91 4.65 -10.66
C ALA A 146 11.30 3.96 -10.70
N PRO A 147 11.85 3.53 -11.84
CA PRO A 147 13.17 2.89 -11.87
C PRO A 147 14.32 3.83 -11.51
N LYS A 148 14.18 5.13 -11.79
CA LYS A 148 15.24 6.14 -11.63
C LYS A 148 14.91 7.23 -10.61
N ALA A 149 13.63 7.49 -10.37
CA ALA A 149 13.18 8.55 -9.47
C ALA A 149 13.44 8.20 -8.00
N ARG A 150 13.87 9.20 -7.21
CA ARG A 150 13.81 9.11 -5.74
C ARG A 150 12.38 9.41 -5.28
N ASP A 151 12.08 9.08 -4.03
CA ASP A 151 10.75 9.33 -3.45
C ASP A 151 10.35 10.82 -3.53
N ALA A 152 11.29 11.73 -3.32
CA ALA A 152 11.07 13.17 -3.45
C ALA A 152 10.70 13.59 -4.89
N ASP A 153 11.29 12.93 -5.89
CA ASP A 153 11.02 13.23 -7.30
C ASP A 153 9.59 12.75 -7.68
N LEU A 154 9.15 11.61 -7.14
CA LEU A 154 7.77 11.10 -7.32
C LEU A 154 6.74 12.00 -6.63
N VAL A 155 7.05 12.52 -5.44
CA VAL A 155 6.21 13.48 -4.71
C VAL A 155 6.07 14.79 -5.47
N GLU A 156 7.18 15.31 -6.01
CA GLU A 156 7.14 16.56 -6.78
C GLU A 156 6.40 16.37 -8.11
N PHE A 157 6.61 15.23 -8.79
CA PHE A 157 5.84 14.87 -9.97
C PHE A 157 4.33 14.90 -9.70
N ARG A 158 3.87 14.22 -8.63
CA ARG A 158 2.45 14.23 -8.23
C ARG A 158 1.94 15.65 -8.01
N ARG A 159 2.64 16.45 -7.20
CA ARG A 159 2.25 17.83 -6.89
C ARG A 159 2.16 18.70 -8.13
N ALA A 160 3.06 18.50 -9.08
CA ALA A 160 3.06 19.25 -10.33
C ALA A 160 1.84 18.89 -11.20
N VAL A 161 1.47 17.61 -11.28
CA VAL A 161 0.25 17.16 -11.98
C VAL A 161 -1.01 17.71 -11.30
N GLU A 162 -1.13 17.58 -9.98
CA GLU A 162 -2.26 18.11 -9.21
C GLU A 162 -2.42 19.63 -9.40
N ARG A 163 -1.30 20.36 -9.42
CA ARG A 163 -1.29 21.80 -9.67
C ARG A 163 -1.82 22.14 -11.06
N ASP A 164 -1.38 21.43 -12.10
CA ASP A 164 -1.85 21.66 -13.46
C ASP A 164 -3.35 21.36 -13.59
N ILE A 165 -3.83 20.27 -12.97
CA ILE A 165 -5.26 19.93 -12.94
C ILE A 165 -6.06 21.02 -12.23
N ALA A 166 -5.57 21.52 -11.10
CA ALA A 166 -6.21 22.62 -10.36
C ALA A 166 -6.27 23.92 -11.17
N LEU A 167 -5.32 24.13 -12.10
CA LEU A 167 -5.31 25.25 -13.05
C LEU A 167 -6.19 25.00 -14.30
N GLY A 168 -6.91 23.87 -14.36
CA GLY A 168 -7.85 23.54 -15.43
C GLY A 168 -7.27 22.69 -16.56
N ALA A 169 -6.03 22.19 -16.43
CA ALA A 169 -5.48 21.27 -17.42
C ALA A 169 -6.22 19.91 -17.37
N PRO A 170 -6.50 19.28 -18.52
CA PRO A 170 -7.04 17.92 -18.53
C PRO A 170 -6.07 16.94 -17.83
N PRO A 171 -6.54 16.06 -16.92
CA PRO A 171 -5.67 15.21 -16.09
C PRO A 171 -4.66 14.35 -16.87
N ALA A 172 -5.09 13.75 -17.98
CA ALA A 172 -4.20 12.94 -18.82
C ALA A 172 -3.11 13.78 -19.50
N ALA A 173 -3.44 15.00 -19.92
CA ALA A 173 -2.49 15.92 -20.55
C ALA A 173 -1.47 16.44 -19.52
N ALA A 174 -1.93 16.87 -18.34
CA ALA A 174 -1.07 17.28 -17.23
C ALA A 174 -0.04 16.20 -16.87
N THR A 175 -0.52 14.96 -16.72
CA THR A 175 0.35 13.80 -16.43
C THR A 175 1.38 13.57 -17.52
N SER A 176 0.96 13.60 -18.79
CA SER A 176 1.84 13.36 -19.94
C SER A 176 2.92 14.44 -20.10
N ILE A 177 2.58 15.70 -19.85
CA ILE A 177 3.56 16.80 -19.89
C ILE A 177 4.60 16.62 -18.77
N ARG A 178 4.13 16.32 -17.55
CA ARG A 178 5.00 16.20 -16.38
C ARG A 178 5.89 14.96 -16.40
N VAL A 179 5.42 13.84 -16.96
CA VAL A 179 6.26 12.64 -17.07
C VAL A 179 7.42 12.87 -18.04
N ASN A 180 7.18 13.57 -19.16
CA ASN A 180 8.22 13.91 -20.12
C ASN A 180 9.25 14.86 -19.50
N ALA A 181 8.79 15.93 -18.84
CA ALA A 181 9.68 16.86 -18.15
C ALA A 181 10.50 16.18 -17.03
N GLY A 182 9.88 15.29 -16.26
CA GLY A 182 10.56 14.53 -15.22
C GLY A 182 11.59 13.55 -15.78
N ALA A 183 11.27 12.86 -16.89
CA ALA A 183 12.20 11.97 -17.56
C ALA A 183 13.44 12.70 -18.07
N ASP A 184 13.28 13.89 -18.64
CA ASP A 184 14.40 14.72 -19.10
C ASP A 184 15.33 15.13 -17.95
N VAL A 185 14.76 15.55 -16.81
CA VAL A 185 15.54 15.89 -15.60
C VAL A 185 16.30 14.68 -15.07
N LEU A 186 15.66 13.51 -14.98
CA LEU A 186 16.28 12.28 -14.49
C LEU A 186 17.38 11.77 -15.44
N ASN A 187 17.25 12.00 -16.74
CA ASN A 187 18.28 11.66 -17.72
C ASN A 187 19.45 12.64 -17.70
N ALA A 188 19.19 13.93 -17.46
CA ALA A 188 20.23 14.97 -17.37
C ALA A 188 21.05 14.90 -16.07
N ALA A 189 20.50 14.34 -14.98
CA ALA A 189 21.12 14.35 -13.66
C ALA A 189 22.43 13.55 -13.54
N GLY A 190 22.74 12.62 -14.47
CA GLY A 190 24.01 11.89 -14.55
C GLY A 190 24.44 11.12 -13.27
N PRO A 191 25.52 10.32 -13.31
CA PRO A 191 26.14 9.82 -12.08
C PRO A 191 26.74 10.99 -11.29
N PRO A 192 26.67 11.02 -9.95
CA PRO A 192 27.34 12.05 -9.16
C PRO A 192 28.85 12.03 -9.46
N PRO A 193 29.52 13.19 -9.52
CA PRO A 193 30.96 13.24 -9.71
C PRO A 193 31.66 12.44 -8.60
N PRO A 194 32.77 11.74 -8.90
CA PRO A 194 33.51 11.02 -7.88
C PRO A 194 33.88 11.99 -6.76
N GLY A 195 33.52 11.63 -5.52
CA GLY A 195 33.82 12.42 -4.34
C GLY A 195 35.33 12.71 -4.22
N PRO A 196 35.71 13.81 -3.55
CA PRO A 196 37.11 14.19 -3.44
C PRO A 196 37.93 13.03 -2.86
N ALA A 197 38.98 12.62 -3.59
CA ALA A 197 39.89 11.58 -3.15
C ALA A 197 40.49 11.99 -1.80
N LEU A 198 40.27 11.17 -0.77
CA LEU A 198 40.85 11.40 0.54
C LEU A 198 42.38 11.46 0.40
N PRO A 199 43.05 12.46 0.99
CA PRO A 199 44.50 12.57 0.90
C PRO A 199 45.14 11.34 1.54
N ARG A 200 45.98 10.64 0.78
CA ARG A 200 46.83 9.56 1.30
C ARG A 200 47.80 10.20 2.29
N ARG A 201 47.68 9.86 3.57
CA ARG A 201 48.67 10.26 4.58
C ARG A 201 50.01 9.57 4.29
N PRO A 202 51.15 10.29 4.43
CA PRO A 202 52.48 9.71 4.35
C PRO A 202 52.78 8.78 5.52
#